data_AF-A0A9E4CYI3-F1
#
_entry.id   AF-A0A9E4CYI3-F1
#
_cell.length_a   1.000
_cell.length_b   1.000
_cell.length_c   1.000
_cell.angle_alpha   90.00
_cell.angle_beta   90.00
_cell.angle_gamma   90.00
#
_symmetry.space_group_name_H-M   'P 1'
#
loop_
_entity.id
_entity.type
_entity.pdbx_description
1 polymer ?
#
loop_
_entity_poly.entity_id
_entity_poly.type
_entity_poly.pdbx_seq_one_letter_code
_entity_poly.pdbx_strand_id
1 'polypeptide(L)'
;MKKLEVAVVPLYFATMGLEHMHHKARAEVSGPRPGDYERRDTLTSLAMGMGSLVVPLVAPRLLASITPGKGRHAKFLVGGALAAAAVTTAADQLARRAEADAAGSGEPGDGHGASTETEPERVGRAASRIRARRARRVASIGGVATIAATGVAATTAWGHATRSSAMWRRRVIPDLGGGIAGWTAALVGWDLVYYLNHRIWHEHRFMWANHVMHHSSERYNLSTALRQAVTDPFLFNVPYTSLSLFGVRPEMVATSRSLNLIYQYWIHTDAIDRLGRFERVGNTPSHHRVHHGVNPQYIDRNHGGILIVWDRLFGTFEPEDETVV
;
A
#
# COMPACT_ATOMS: atom_id res chain seq x y z
N MET A 1 14.79 -17.40 -14.28
CA MET A 1 14.01 -16.92 -13.10
C MET A 1 13.33 -18.05 -12.34
N LYS A 2 12.56 -18.97 -12.96
CA LYS A 2 11.90 -20.10 -12.26
C LYS A 2 12.80 -20.95 -11.33
N LYS A 3 14.13 -21.00 -11.57
CA LYS A 3 15.08 -21.74 -10.72
C LYS A 3 15.48 -21.01 -9.43
N LEU A 4 15.44 -19.67 -9.39
CA LEU A 4 15.85 -18.90 -8.21
C LEU A 4 14.74 -18.91 -7.15
N GLU A 5 13.49 -18.72 -7.57
CA GLU A 5 12.32 -18.72 -6.68
C GLU A 5 12.14 -20.04 -5.93
N VAL A 6 12.40 -21.18 -6.59
CA VAL A 6 12.30 -22.52 -5.99
C VAL A 6 13.37 -22.76 -4.92
N ALA A 7 14.55 -22.15 -5.05
CA ALA A 7 15.63 -22.27 -4.07
C ALA A 7 15.49 -21.29 -2.90
N VAL A 8 14.92 -20.10 -3.14
CA VAL A 8 14.83 -19.03 -2.14
C VAL A 8 13.74 -19.30 -1.09
N VAL A 9 12.63 -19.93 -1.45
CA VAL A 9 11.55 -20.21 -0.50
C VAL A 9 12.01 -21.15 0.64
N PRO A 10 12.61 -22.32 0.37
CA PRO A 10 13.18 -23.16 1.43
C PRO A 10 14.24 -22.44 2.26
N LEU A 11 15.04 -21.58 1.63
CA LEU A 11 16.06 -20.79 2.31
C LEU A 11 15.43 -19.85 3.35
N TYR A 12 14.35 -19.13 3.01
CA TYR A 12 13.65 -18.26 3.96
C TYR A 12 13.13 -19.02 5.19
N PHE A 13 12.49 -20.17 4.98
CA PHE A 13 12.00 -20.97 6.10
C PHE A 13 13.14 -21.56 6.94
N ALA A 14 14.25 -21.96 6.30
CA ALA A 14 15.43 -22.43 7.00
C ALA A 14 16.05 -21.31 7.85
N THR A 15 16.24 -20.11 7.32
CA THR A 15 16.81 -18.98 8.07
C THR A 15 15.90 -18.50 9.19
N MET A 16 14.58 -18.48 8.99
CA MET A 16 13.63 -18.23 10.08
C MET A 16 13.69 -19.31 11.17
N GLY A 17 13.82 -20.58 10.79
CA GLY A 17 13.97 -21.67 11.75
C GLY A 17 15.25 -21.54 12.58
N LEU A 18 16.37 -21.18 11.93
CA LEU A 18 17.65 -20.93 12.60
C LEU A 18 17.57 -19.72 13.53
N GLU A 19 16.96 -18.62 13.10
CA GLU A 19 16.76 -17.43 13.92
C GLU A 19 15.85 -17.74 15.12
N HIS A 20 14.77 -18.50 14.92
CA HIS A 20 13.90 -18.94 15.99
C HIS A 20 14.65 -19.79 17.03
N MET A 21 15.48 -20.74 16.59
CA MET A 21 16.32 -21.54 17.47
C MET A 21 17.32 -20.67 18.25
N HIS A 22 17.93 -19.69 17.59
CA HIS A 22 18.85 -18.74 18.20
C HIS A 22 18.17 -17.91 19.30
N HIS A 23 17.01 -17.31 19.02
CA HIS A 23 16.27 -16.51 20.00
C HIS A 23 15.76 -17.35 21.16
N LYS A 24 15.28 -18.58 20.90
CA LYS A 24 14.84 -19.49 21.96
C LYS A 24 15.97 -19.82 22.93
N ALA A 25 17.14 -20.21 22.42
CA ALA A 25 18.31 -20.52 23.24
C ALA A 25 18.78 -19.30 24.06
N ARG A 26 18.74 -18.10 23.47
CA ARG A 26 19.06 -16.85 24.16
C ARG A 26 18.03 -16.47 25.23
N ALA A 27 16.74 -16.66 24.95
CA ALA A 27 15.65 -16.29 25.87
C ALA A 27 15.71 -17.08 27.19
N GLU A 28 16.20 -18.32 27.16
CA GLU A 28 16.47 -19.14 28.35
C GLU A 28 17.49 -18.50 29.31
N VAL A 29 18.40 -17.67 28.78
CA VAL A 29 19.47 -17.02 29.57
C VAL A 29 19.14 -15.57 29.92
N SER A 30 18.53 -14.82 28.99
CA SER A 30 18.41 -13.35 29.09
C SER A 30 16.98 -12.82 29.08
N GLY A 31 15.97 -13.70 29.14
CA GLY A 31 14.56 -13.30 29.09
C GLY A 31 14.08 -12.87 27.70
N PRO A 32 12.80 -12.51 27.52
CA PRO A 32 12.21 -12.27 26.21
C PRO A 32 12.68 -10.96 25.53
N ARG A 33 12.57 -10.87 24.20
CA ARG A 33 12.92 -9.71 23.37
C ARG A 33 11.90 -9.46 22.24
N PRO A 34 11.93 -8.28 21.60
CA PRO A 34 11.10 -7.98 20.44
C PRO A 34 11.25 -8.99 19.29
N GLY A 35 12.43 -9.56 19.04
CA GLY A 35 12.64 -10.55 17.98
C GLY A 35 12.14 -11.97 18.28
N ASP A 36 11.69 -12.27 19.50
CA ASP A 36 11.18 -13.60 19.79
C ASP A 36 9.93 -13.92 18.94
N TYR A 37 9.91 -15.13 18.38
CA TYR A 37 8.81 -15.55 17.53
C TYR A 37 7.56 -15.89 18.33
N GLU A 38 6.44 -15.28 17.97
CA GLU A 38 5.13 -15.65 18.48
C GLU A 38 4.25 -16.25 17.38
N ARG A 39 3.53 -17.32 17.73
CA ARG A 39 2.73 -18.09 16.75
C ARG A 39 1.70 -17.23 16.03
N ARG A 40 0.99 -16.35 16.76
CA ARG A 40 -0.06 -15.50 16.17
C ARG A 40 0.55 -14.49 15.20
N ASP A 41 1.60 -13.78 15.63
CA ASP A 41 2.29 -12.79 14.82
C ASP A 41 2.93 -13.43 13.57
N THR A 42 3.63 -14.55 13.75
CA THR A 42 4.29 -15.29 12.66
C THR A 42 3.27 -15.80 11.62
N LEU A 43 2.13 -16.35 12.07
CA LEU A 43 1.08 -16.83 11.15
C LEU A 43 0.47 -15.68 10.36
N THR A 44 0.26 -14.52 10.99
CA THR A 44 -0.20 -13.31 10.30
C THR A 44 0.79 -12.89 9.21
N SER A 45 2.09 -12.80 9.53
CA SER A 45 3.14 -12.46 8.57
C SER A 45 3.16 -13.41 7.37
N LEU A 46 3.10 -14.72 7.64
CA LEU A 46 3.10 -15.74 6.60
C LEU A 46 1.85 -15.70 5.73
N ALA A 47 0.67 -15.51 6.34
CA ALA A 47 -0.59 -15.42 5.61
C ALA A 47 -0.62 -14.17 4.71
N MET A 48 -0.17 -13.03 5.23
CA MET A 48 -0.06 -11.79 4.46
C MET A 48 0.95 -11.91 3.33
N GLY A 49 2.14 -12.46 3.59
CA GLY A 49 3.16 -12.70 2.56
C GLY A 49 2.70 -13.66 1.46
N MET A 50 1.97 -14.71 1.82
CA MET A 50 1.35 -15.61 0.83
C MET A 50 0.29 -14.87 0.01
N GLY A 51 -0.57 -14.09 0.67
CA GLY A 51 -1.58 -13.27 0.02
C GLY A 51 -0.97 -12.27 -0.97
N SER A 52 0.10 -11.57 -0.57
CA SER A 52 0.77 -10.56 -1.40
C SER A 52 1.50 -11.16 -2.60
N LEU A 53 1.82 -12.46 -2.59
CA LEU A 53 2.35 -13.19 -3.75
C LEU A 53 1.23 -13.72 -4.66
N VAL A 54 0.15 -14.25 -4.09
CA VAL A 54 -0.93 -14.89 -4.85
C VAL A 54 -1.83 -13.86 -5.53
N VAL A 55 -2.20 -12.77 -4.83
CA VAL A 55 -3.13 -11.75 -5.36
C VAL A 55 -2.63 -11.11 -6.66
N PRO A 56 -1.36 -10.65 -6.79
CA PRO A 56 -0.88 -10.09 -8.06
C PRO A 56 -0.85 -11.09 -9.22
N LEU A 57 -0.79 -12.40 -8.94
CA LEU A 57 -0.83 -13.44 -9.98
C LEU A 57 -2.27 -13.68 -10.45
N VAL A 58 -3.24 -13.65 -9.55
CA VAL A 58 -4.63 -13.99 -9.84
C VAL A 58 -5.44 -12.76 -10.28
N ALA A 59 -5.26 -11.62 -9.61
CA ALA A 59 -6.06 -10.41 -9.82
C ALA A 59 -6.06 -9.91 -11.27
N PRO A 60 -4.93 -9.82 -12.00
CA PRO A 60 -4.97 -9.41 -13.40
C PRO A 60 -5.78 -10.33 -14.29
N ARG A 61 -5.82 -11.64 -13.99
CA ARG A 61 -6.63 -12.62 -14.74
C ARG A 61 -8.12 -12.44 -14.48
N LEU A 62 -8.48 -12.21 -13.21
CA LEU A 62 -9.87 -11.93 -12.83
C LEU A 62 -10.36 -10.59 -13.39
N LEU A 63 -9.50 -9.56 -13.34
CA LEU A 63 -9.83 -8.20 -13.76
C LEU A 63 -9.65 -7.97 -15.28
N ALA A 64 -9.05 -8.92 -16.02
CA ALA A 64 -8.78 -8.78 -17.45
C ALA A 64 -10.04 -8.44 -18.26
N SER A 65 -11.18 -9.04 -17.90
CA SER A 65 -12.43 -8.82 -18.61
C SER A 65 -13.03 -7.42 -18.42
N ILE A 66 -12.65 -6.70 -17.35
CA ILE A 66 -13.15 -5.36 -17.01
C ILE A 66 -12.09 -4.26 -17.14
N THR A 67 -10.84 -4.60 -17.46
CA THR A 67 -9.72 -3.65 -17.59
C THR A 67 -9.95 -2.67 -18.76
N PRO A 68 -9.97 -1.35 -18.53
CA PRO A 68 -10.12 -0.33 -19.57
C PRO A 68 -9.13 -0.51 -20.73
N GLY A 69 -9.63 -0.40 -21.97
CA GLY A 69 -8.83 -0.47 -23.20
C GLY A 69 -8.55 -1.88 -23.76
N LYS A 70 -8.86 -2.94 -23.02
CA LYS A 70 -8.70 -4.34 -23.51
C LYS A 70 -9.85 -5.28 -23.16
N GLY A 71 -10.53 -5.09 -22.02
CA GLY A 71 -11.53 -6.00 -21.49
C GLY A 71 -12.88 -5.91 -22.21
N ARG A 72 -13.53 -7.05 -22.48
CA ARG A 72 -14.86 -7.13 -23.11
C ARG A 72 -15.94 -6.34 -22.36
N HIS A 73 -15.84 -6.27 -21.04
CA HIS A 73 -16.80 -5.59 -20.18
C HIS A 73 -16.29 -4.24 -19.64
N ALA A 74 -15.15 -3.75 -20.11
CA ALA A 74 -14.59 -2.49 -19.65
C ALA A 74 -15.53 -1.29 -19.84
N LYS A 75 -16.24 -1.26 -20.97
CA LYS A 75 -17.26 -0.24 -21.25
C LYS A 75 -18.43 -0.29 -20.28
N PHE A 76 -18.80 -1.48 -19.78
CA PHE A 76 -19.83 -1.64 -18.77
C PHE A 76 -19.35 -1.21 -17.38
N LEU A 77 -18.08 -1.44 -17.02
CA LEU A 77 -17.51 -0.94 -15.77
C LEU A 77 -17.50 0.60 -15.75
N VAL A 78 -16.99 1.22 -16.82
CA VAL A 78 -16.94 2.68 -16.94
C VAL A 78 -18.35 3.28 -17.04
N GLY A 79 -19.21 2.71 -17.88
CA GLY A 79 -20.60 3.15 -18.02
C GLY A 79 -21.41 2.96 -16.74
N GLY A 80 -21.21 1.85 -16.03
CA GLY A 80 -21.82 1.57 -14.73
C GLY A 80 -21.36 2.52 -13.64
N ALA A 81 -20.06 2.86 -13.59
CA ALA A 81 -19.53 3.86 -12.67
C ALA A 81 -20.13 5.25 -12.94
N LEU A 82 -20.23 5.66 -14.21
CA LEU A 82 -20.86 6.93 -14.59
C LEU A 82 -22.36 6.95 -14.26
N ALA A 83 -23.08 5.86 -14.54
CA ALA A 83 -24.50 5.73 -14.19
C ALA A 83 -24.71 5.74 -12.67
N ALA A 84 -23.89 5.02 -11.91
CA ALA A 84 -23.94 5.03 -10.45
C ALA A 84 -23.64 6.42 -9.88
N ALA A 85 -22.67 7.16 -10.44
CA ALA A 85 -22.39 8.54 -10.07
C ALA A 85 -23.59 9.46 -10.34
N ALA A 86 -24.23 9.33 -11.50
CA ALA A 86 -25.43 10.09 -11.86
C ALA A 86 -26.61 9.79 -10.92
N VAL A 87 -26.89 8.51 -10.66
CA VAL A 87 -27.94 8.06 -9.73
C VAL A 87 -27.66 8.55 -8.32
N THR A 88 -26.41 8.47 -7.85
CA THR A 88 -25.99 8.94 -6.53
C THR A 88 -26.20 10.45 -6.41
N THR A 89 -25.78 11.21 -7.43
CA THR A 89 -25.95 12.68 -7.46
C THR A 89 -27.42 13.07 -7.45
N ALA A 90 -28.26 12.38 -8.24
CA ALA A 90 -29.70 12.62 -8.27
C ALA A 90 -30.36 12.25 -6.94
N ALA A 91 -30.00 11.10 -6.33
CA ALA A 91 -30.52 10.67 -5.04
C ALA A 91 -30.11 11.63 -3.92
N ASP A 92 -28.90 12.16 -3.95
CA ASP A 92 -28.39 13.14 -3.00
C ASP A 92 -29.10 14.50 -3.15
N GLN A 93 -29.35 14.96 -4.39
CA GLN A 93 -30.20 16.13 -4.63
C GLN A 93 -31.64 15.94 -4.15
N LEU A 94 -32.23 14.75 -4.38
CA LEU A 94 -33.58 14.42 -3.90
C LEU A 94 -33.64 14.34 -2.37
N ALA A 95 -32.60 13.82 -1.72
CA ALA A 95 -32.50 13.82 -0.26
C ALA A 95 -32.48 15.24 0.28
N ARG A 96 -31.63 16.11 -0.26
CA ARG A 96 -31.59 17.54 0.14
C ARG A 96 -32.92 18.26 -0.03
N ARG A 97 -33.60 18.06 -1.16
CA ARG A 97 -34.92 18.66 -1.42
C ARG A 97 -35.98 18.14 -0.43
N ALA A 98 -36.06 16.83 -0.23
CA ALA A 98 -37.01 16.23 0.70
C ALA A 98 -36.73 16.61 2.17
N GLU A 99 -35.48 16.92 2.51
CA GLU A 99 -35.10 17.45 3.82
C GLU A 99 -35.51 18.90 3.99
N ALA A 100 -35.34 19.75 2.97
CA ALA A 100 -35.86 21.11 2.98
C ALA A 100 -37.40 21.13 3.11
N ASP A 101 -38.10 20.27 2.37
CA ASP A 101 -39.56 20.12 2.47
C ASP A 101 -39.99 19.61 3.87
N ALA A 102 -39.17 18.76 4.49
CA ALA A 102 -39.43 18.23 5.83
C ALA A 102 -39.10 19.22 6.96
N ALA A 103 -38.19 20.17 6.71
CA ALA A 103 -37.80 21.23 7.64
C ALA A 103 -38.81 22.40 7.63
N GLY A 104 -39.50 22.62 6.52
CA GLY A 104 -40.45 23.72 6.36
C GLY A 104 -39.76 25.08 6.15
N SER A 105 -40.45 26.02 5.50
CA SER A 105 -39.98 27.38 5.21
C SER A 105 -40.01 28.31 6.44
N GLY A 106 -39.46 27.88 7.56
CA GLY A 106 -39.38 28.72 8.76
C GLY A 106 -38.22 29.71 8.65
N GLU A 107 -38.51 30.99 8.40
CA GLU A 107 -37.62 32.07 8.84
C GLU A 107 -37.40 31.96 10.35
N PRO A 108 -36.24 32.36 10.90
CA PRO A 108 -36.04 32.46 12.33
C PRO A 108 -36.88 33.63 12.88
N GLY A 109 -38.18 33.40 13.01
CA GLY A 109 -39.16 34.34 13.56
C GLY A 109 -39.34 34.11 15.06
N ASP A 110 -38.83 35.06 15.82
CA ASP A 110 -39.21 35.56 17.13
C ASP A 110 -40.27 34.73 17.85
N GLY A 111 -39.84 34.05 18.92
CA GLY A 111 -40.66 33.11 19.66
C GLY A 111 -41.94 33.72 20.23
N HIS A 112 -43.09 33.37 19.65
CA HIS A 112 -44.37 33.16 20.32
C HIS A 112 -45.37 32.56 19.33
N GLY A 113 -45.46 31.23 19.28
CA GLY A 113 -46.47 30.56 18.46
C GLY A 113 -46.25 29.05 18.44
N ALA A 114 -47.02 28.32 19.23
CA ALA A 114 -47.15 26.88 19.05
C ALA A 114 -47.78 26.66 17.67
N SER A 115 -46.97 26.31 16.67
CA SER A 115 -47.44 26.03 15.31
C SER A 115 -48.41 24.85 15.35
N THR A 116 -49.71 25.13 15.23
CA THR A 116 -50.74 24.11 14.97
C THR A 116 -50.57 23.59 13.55
N GLU A 117 -49.64 22.64 13.38
CA GLU A 117 -49.52 21.88 12.14
C GLU A 117 -50.85 21.18 11.84
N THR A 118 -51.41 21.38 10.65
CA THR A 118 -52.60 20.63 10.24
C THR A 118 -52.25 19.15 10.00
N GLU A 119 -53.19 18.24 10.22
CA GLU A 119 -53.00 16.80 9.97
C GLU A 119 -52.41 16.49 8.57
N PRO A 120 -52.91 17.05 7.46
CA PRO A 120 -52.32 16.83 6.13
C PRO A 120 -50.87 17.33 6.01
N GLU A 121 -50.54 18.42 6.71
CA GLU A 121 -49.19 18.99 6.78
C GLU A 121 -48.22 18.07 7.53
N ARG A 122 -48.68 17.49 8.65
CA ARG A 122 -47.92 16.53 9.47
C ARG A 122 -47.68 15.22 8.71
N VAL A 123 -48.68 14.74 7.97
CA VAL A 123 -48.56 13.58 7.06
C VAL A 123 -47.61 13.88 5.91
N GLY A 124 -47.68 15.07 5.32
CA GLY A 124 -46.76 15.54 4.27
C GLY A 124 -45.30 15.55 4.73
N ARG A 125 -45.01 16.16 5.89
CA ARG A 125 -43.65 16.16 6.48
C ARG A 125 -43.17 14.75 6.83
N ALA A 126 -44.03 13.87 7.35
CA ALA A 126 -43.68 12.48 7.62
C ALA A 126 -43.32 11.71 6.33
N ALA A 127 -44.09 11.91 5.25
CA ALA A 127 -43.80 11.34 3.94
C ALA A 127 -42.48 11.87 3.35
N SER A 128 -42.19 13.17 3.50
CA SER A 128 -40.92 13.79 3.07
C SER A 128 -39.72 13.23 3.84
N ARG A 129 -39.84 13.02 5.17
CA ARG A 129 -38.80 12.37 5.98
C ARG A 129 -38.51 10.94 5.53
N ILE A 130 -39.54 10.16 5.20
CA ILE A 130 -39.38 8.79 4.67
C ILE A 130 -38.67 8.84 3.30
N ARG A 131 -39.06 9.78 2.44
CA ARG A 131 -38.47 9.97 1.10
C ARG A 131 -36.98 10.35 1.20
N ALA A 132 -36.62 11.27 2.10
CA ALA A 132 -35.24 11.65 2.39
C ALA A 132 -34.40 10.47 2.89
N ARG A 133 -34.93 9.65 3.82
CA ARG A 133 -34.23 8.46 4.32
C ARG A 133 -33.96 7.43 3.21
N ARG A 134 -34.94 7.17 2.35
CA ARG A 134 -34.78 6.27 1.20
C ARG A 134 -33.76 6.80 0.19
N ALA A 135 -33.84 8.08 -0.15
CA ALA A 135 -32.91 8.75 -1.06
C ALA A 135 -31.47 8.73 -0.52
N ARG A 136 -31.28 9.02 0.78
CA ARG A 136 -29.96 8.90 1.44
C ARG A 136 -29.39 7.49 1.40
N ARG A 137 -30.22 6.46 1.60
CA ARG A 137 -29.76 5.07 1.51
C ARG A 137 -29.32 4.69 0.09
N VAL A 138 -30.03 5.18 -0.92
CA VAL A 138 -29.64 5.00 -2.33
C VAL A 138 -28.33 5.74 -2.63
N ALA A 139 -28.20 6.99 -2.16
CA ALA A 139 -26.99 7.78 -2.32
C ALA A 139 -25.78 7.16 -1.60
N SER A 140 -25.95 6.61 -0.39
CA SER A 140 -24.86 5.98 0.35
C SER A 140 -24.36 4.71 -0.33
N ILE A 141 -25.27 3.85 -0.81
CA ILE A 141 -24.90 2.62 -1.52
C ILE A 141 -24.27 2.97 -2.88
N GLY A 142 -24.90 3.87 -3.64
CA GLY A 142 -24.42 4.31 -4.94
C GLY A 142 -23.06 5.00 -4.87
N GLY A 143 -22.82 5.82 -3.83
CA GLY A 143 -21.56 6.49 -3.58
C GLY A 143 -20.42 5.51 -3.33
N VAL A 144 -20.64 4.52 -2.46
CA VAL A 144 -19.65 3.45 -2.20
C VAL A 144 -19.35 2.66 -3.46
N ALA A 145 -20.38 2.25 -4.21
CA ALA A 145 -20.21 1.51 -5.45
C ALA A 145 -19.44 2.32 -6.52
N THR A 146 -19.72 3.62 -6.62
CA THR A 146 -19.03 4.52 -7.55
C THR A 146 -17.55 4.67 -7.20
N ILE A 147 -17.24 4.89 -5.92
CA ILE A 147 -15.84 5.00 -5.45
C ILE A 147 -15.09 3.70 -5.74
N ALA A 148 -15.68 2.55 -5.41
CA ALA A 148 -15.08 1.25 -5.68
C ALA A 148 -14.84 1.02 -7.18
N ALA A 149 -15.84 1.26 -8.03
CA ALA A 149 -15.73 1.03 -9.47
C ALA A 149 -14.72 1.97 -10.14
N THR A 150 -14.75 3.27 -9.81
CA THR A 150 -13.78 4.26 -10.31
C THR A 150 -12.37 3.95 -9.82
N GLY A 151 -12.22 3.55 -8.55
CA GLY A 151 -10.93 3.11 -8.00
C GLY A 151 -10.35 1.91 -8.75
N VAL A 152 -11.15 0.88 -9.00
CA VAL A 152 -10.73 -0.30 -9.79
C VAL A 152 -10.37 0.11 -11.22
N ALA A 153 -11.18 0.95 -11.87
CA ALA A 153 -10.90 1.41 -13.23
C ALA A 153 -9.59 2.22 -13.31
N ALA A 154 -9.37 3.13 -12.35
CA ALA A 154 -8.18 3.98 -12.32
C ALA A 154 -6.91 3.17 -12.04
N THR A 155 -6.93 2.28 -11.05
CA THR A 155 -5.77 1.45 -10.68
C THR A 155 -5.41 0.44 -11.78
N THR A 156 -6.39 -0.17 -12.44
CA THR A 156 -6.15 -1.08 -13.58
C THR A 156 -5.64 -0.32 -14.81
N ALA A 157 -6.19 0.86 -15.11
CA ALA A 157 -5.71 1.70 -16.20
C ALA A 157 -4.26 2.17 -15.94
N TRP A 158 -3.97 2.59 -14.71
CA TRP A 158 -2.63 2.97 -14.28
C TRP A 158 -1.62 1.83 -14.44
N GLY A 159 -1.92 0.65 -13.88
CA GLY A 159 -1.05 -0.52 -14.01
C GLY A 159 -0.83 -0.94 -15.48
N HIS A 160 -1.84 -0.77 -16.33
CA HIS A 160 -1.68 -1.02 -17.77
C HIS A 160 -0.76 -0.02 -18.45
N ALA A 161 -0.92 1.28 -18.13
CA ALA A 161 -0.12 2.36 -18.69
C ALA A 161 1.35 2.29 -18.23
N THR A 162 1.58 1.81 -17.01
CA THR A 162 2.90 1.76 -16.38
C THR A 162 3.58 0.40 -16.49
N ARG A 163 3.07 -0.57 -17.24
CA ARG A 163 3.80 -1.83 -17.45
C ARG A 163 5.16 -1.60 -18.12
N SER A 164 6.19 -2.34 -17.69
CA SER A 164 7.58 -2.22 -18.18
C SER A 164 7.68 -2.30 -19.71
N SER A 165 6.93 -3.21 -20.35
CA SER A 165 6.90 -3.31 -21.81
C SER A 165 6.32 -2.07 -22.52
N ALA A 166 5.36 -1.37 -21.90
CA ALA A 166 4.81 -0.13 -22.45
C ALA A 166 5.79 1.03 -22.30
N MET A 167 6.40 1.14 -21.11
CA MET A 167 7.46 2.11 -20.84
C MET A 167 8.66 1.90 -21.77
N TRP A 168 9.12 0.66 -21.95
CA TRP A 168 10.22 0.30 -22.85
C TRP A 168 9.98 0.73 -24.32
N ARG A 169 8.75 0.58 -24.81
CA ARG A 169 8.38 1.03 -26.17
C ARG A 169 8.38 2.55 -26.32
N ARG A 170 8.21 3.29 -25.22
CA ARG A 170 8.17 4.76 -25.16
C ARG A 170 9.46 5.36 -24.60
N ARG A 171 10.55 4.58 -24.58
CA ARG A 171 11.81 5.02 -23.98
C ARG A 171 12.33 6.29 -24.65
N VAL A 172 12.87 7.19 -23.82
CA VAL A 172 13.45 8.48 -24.22
C VAL A 172 14.97 8.42 -24.29
N ILE A 173 15.58 7.41 -23.67
CA ILE A 173 17.02 7.11 -23.76
C ILE A 173 17.21 5.80 -24.55
N PRO A 174 18.29 5.66 -25.34
CA PRO A 174 18.68 4.40 -25.96
C PRO A 174 18.82 3.25 -24.95
N ASP A 175 18.77 2.02 -25.46
CA ASP A 175 18.99 0.81 -24.65
C ASP A 175 20.39 0.84 -24.02
N LEU A 176 20.46 0.80 -22.69
CA LEU A 176 21.71 0.80 -21.93
C LEU A 176 22.48 -0.54 -22.04
N GLY A 177 21.85 -1.56 -22.62
CA GLY A 177 22.43 -2.88 -22.81
C GLY A 177 22.47 -3.71 -21.52
N GLY A 178 22.89 -4.97 -21.66
CA GLY A 178 23.04 -5.91 -20.54
C GLY A 178 24.42 -5.89 -19.87
N GLY A 179 25.24 -4.88 -20.12
CA GLY A 179 26.56 -4.72 -19.51
C GLY A 179 26.50 -4.21 -18.07
N ILE A 180 27.67 -4.05 -17.45
CA ILE A 180 27.79 -3.60 -16.05
C ILE A 180 27.06 -2.27 -15.84
N ALA A 181 27.26 -1.28 -16.70
CA ALA A 181 26.61 0.03 -16.58
C ALA A 181 25.07 -0.07 -16.59
N GLY A 182 24.51 -0.89 -17.48
CA GLY A 182 23.06 -1.13 -17.52
C GLY A 182 22.55 -1.79 -16.25
N TRP A 183 23.26 -2.81 -15.74
CA TRP A 183 22.88 -3.50 -14.50
C TRP A 183 23.02 -2.60 -13.26
N THR A 184 24.06 -1.78 -13.21
CA THR A 184 24.22 -0.76 -12.16
C THR A 184 23.08 0.25 -12.22
N ALA A 185 22.74 0.77 -13.40
CA ALA A 185 21.60 1.68 -13.56
C ALA A 185 20.28 1.02 -13.15
N ALA A 186 20.09 -0.27 -13.46
CA ALA A 186 18.90 -1.02 -13.07
C ALA A 186 18.80 -1.19 -11.54
N LEU A 187 19.88 -1.61 -10.88
CA LEU A 187 19.87 -1.88 -9.44
C LEU A 187 19.81 -0.59 -8.60
N VAL A 188 20.68 0.38 -8.90
CA VAL A 188 20.70 1.68 -8.22
C VAL A 188 19.42 2.46 -8.49
N GLY A 189 18.94 2.42 -9.74
CA GLY A 189 17.67 3.06 -10.11
C GLY A 189 16.47 2.41 -9.44
N TRP A 190 16.44 1.08 -9.33
CA TRP A 190 15.40 0.37 -8.58
C TRP A 190 15.40 0.82 -7.12
N ASP A 191 16.58 0.85 -6.50
CA ASP A 191 16.76 1.20 -5.10
C ASP A 191 16.36 2.66 -4.81
N LEU A 192 16.66 3.58 -5.72
CA LEU A 192 16.21 4.97 -5.64
C LEU A 192 14.68 5.08 -5.74
N VAL A 193 14.06 4.42 -6.72
CA VAL A 193 12.60 4.46 -6.86
C VAL A 193 11.92 3.79 -5.65
N TYR A 194 12.55 2.76 -5.07
CA TYR A 194 12.11 2.18 -3.80
C TYR A 194 12.15 3.21 -2.68
N TYR A 195 13.29 3.87 -2.46
CA TYR A 195 13.43 4.91 -1.43
C TYR A 195 12.36 6.00 -1.57
N LEU A 196 12.15 6.53 -2.79
CA LEU A 196 11.16 7.57 -3.04
C LEU A 196 9.75 7.11 -2.69
N ASN A 197 9.38 5.90 -3.14
CA ASN A 197 8.07 5.32 -2.81
C ASN A 197 7.92 5.05 -1.32
N HIS A 198 8.95 4.50 -0.68
CA HIS A 198 8.93 4.14 0.72
C HIS A 198 8.77 5.36 1.62
N ARG A 199 9.48 6.45 1.30
CA ARG A 199 9.27 7.76 1.95
C ARG A 199 7.85 8.29 1.75
N ILE A 200 7.31 8.22 0.53
CA ILE A 200 5.91 8.62 0.26
C ILE A 200 4.93 7.75 1.07
N TRP A 201 5.24 6.47 1.29
CA TRP A 201 4.41 5.58 2.08
C TRP A 201 4.31 5.96 3.54
N HIS A 202 5.36 6.53 4.11
CA HIS A 202 5.38 7.03 5.48
C HIS A 202 4.77 8.44 5.59
N GLU A 203 5.14 9.36 4.69
CA GLU A 203 4.71 10.76 4.78
C GLU A 203 3.25 11.02 4.31
N HIS A 204 2.67 10.13 3.49
CA HIS A 204 1.31 10.31 2.96
C HIS A 204 0.29 9.39 3.65
N ARG A 205 -0.68 9.97 4.38
CA ARG A 205 -1.69 9.25 5.20
C ARG A 205 -2.38 8.06 4.51
N PHE A 206 -2.76 8.21 3.24
CA PHE A 206 -3.41 7.11 2.50
C PHE A 206 -2.44 5.97 2.19
N MET A 207 -1.18 6.30 1.87
CA MET A 207 -0.17 5.29 1.59
C MET A 207 0.29 4.63 2.89
N TRP A 208 0.36 5.40 3.98
CA TRP A 208 0.61 4.89 5.33
C TRP A 208 -0.47 3.90 5.75
N ALA A 209 -1.75 4.17 5.50
CA ALA A 209 -2.83 3.24 5.83
C ALA A 209 -2.68 1.84 5.18
N ASN A 210 -1.96 1.76 4.06
CA ASN A 210 -1.58 0.49 3.46
C ASN A 210 -0.25 -0.03 4.02
N HIS A 211 0.75 0.83 4.15
CA HIS A 211 2.10 0.42 4.54
C HIS A 211 2.23 0.10 6.03
N VAL A 212 1.39 0.66 6.90
CA VAL A 212 1.30 0.33 8.33
C VAL A 212 1.06 -1.16 8.55
N MET A 213 0.44 -1.85 7.60
CA MET A 213 0.27 -3.30 7.65
C MET A 213 1.62 -4.03 7.75
N HIS A 214 2.70 -3.48 7.19
CA HIS A 214 4.06 -3.99 7.34
C HIS A 214 4.62 -3.74 8.73
N HIS A 215 4.42 -2.52 9.24
CA HIS A 215 4.84 -2.07 10.57
C HIS A 215 3.96 -2.57 11.73
N SER A 216 2.85 -3.24 11.45
CA SER A 216 1.91 -3.69 12.49
C SER A 216 2.35 -4.97 13.20
N SER A 217 3.60 -5.38 13.02
CA SER A 217 4.16 -6.52 13.71
C SER A 217 4.40 -6.18 15.18
N GLU A 218 3.94 -7.01 16.10
CA GLU A 218 4.29 -6.85 17.52
C GLU A 218 5.69 -7.42 17.83
N ARG A 219 6.32 -8.09 16.84
CA ARG A 219 7.64 -8.73 16.94
C ARG A 219 8.56 -8.27 15.81
N TYR A 220 9.87 -8.23 16.03
CA TYR A 220 10.83 -7.80 15.01
C TYR A 220 11.84 -8.91 14.67
N ASN A 221 11.45 -9.79 13.76
CA ASN A 221 12.25 -10.93 13.28
C ASN A 221 12.04 -11.17 11.79
N LEU A 222 12.68 -12.19 11.20
CA LEU A 222 12.67 -12.41 9.75
C LEU A 222 11.26 -12.65 9.19
N SER A 223 10.28 -13.01 10.02
CA SER A 223 8.89 -13.12 9.57
C SER A 223 8.29 -11.75 9.22
N THR A 224 8.71 -10.66 9.87
CA THR A 224 8.23 -9.29 9.63
C THR A 224 8.42 -8.86 8.19
N ALA A 225 9.53 -9.30 7.54
CA ALA A 225 9.76 -9.06 6.13
C ALA A 225 8.62 -9.56 5.22
N LEU A 226 7.94 -10.64 5.62
CA LEU A 226 6.86 -11.26 4.85
C LEU A 226 5.50 -10.58 5.09
N ARG A 227 5.38 -9.74 6.12
CA ARG A 227 4.16 -8.99 6.43
C ARG A 227 3.99 -7.86 5.42
N GLN A 228 3.44 -8.19 4.24
CA GLN A 228 3.26 -7.27 3.12
C GLN A 228 1.78 -7.07 2.82
N ALA A 229 1.38 -5.86 2.44
CA ALA A 229 -0.01 -5.58 2.12
C ALA A 229 -0.40 -6.23 0.79
N VAL A 230 -1.55 -6.91 0.77
CA VAL A 230 -2.09 -7.48 -0.49
C VAL A 230 -2.52 -6.39 -1.48
N THR A 231 -2.68 -5.16 -0.99
CA THR A 231 -3.14 -3.99 -1.72
C THR A 231 -2.01 -3.20 -2.41
N ASP A 232 -0.74 -3.47 -2.10
CA ASP A 232 0.43 -2.79 -2.70
C ASP A 232 0.38 -2.65 -4.23
N PRO A 233 0.00 -3.69 -5.01
CA PRO A 233 -0.03 -3.59 -6.48
C PRO A 233 -1.07 -2.61 -7.03
N PHE A 234 -2.03 -2.19 -6.20
CA PHE A 234 -3.15 -1.32 -6.60
C PHE A 234 -2.94 0.13 -6.19
N LEU A 235 -1.77 0.48 -5.63
CA LEU A 235 -1.46 1.85 -5.23
C LEU A 235 -0.76 2.66 -6.33
N PHE A 236 -0.96 3.97 -6.28
CA PHE A 236 -0.33 4.94 -7.18
C PHE A 236 1.07 5.31 -6.69
N ASN A 237 2.02 4.40 -6.95
CA ASN A 237 3.43 4.61 -6.69
C ASN A 237 4.13 5.29 -7.87
N VAL A 238 5.30 5.90 -7.61
CA VAL A 238 6.27 6.19 -8.66
C VAL A 238 6.57 4.87 -9.36
N PRO A 239 6.27 4.72 -10.67
CA PRO A 239 6.38 3.42 -11.31
C PRO A 239 7.84 2.98 -11.36
N TYR A 240 8.17 1.84 -10.73
CA TYR A 240 9.48 1.20 -10.86
C TYR A 240 9.88 0.93 -12.32
N THR A 241 8.87 0.74 -13.16
CA THR A 241 8.98 0.54 -14.60
C THR A 241 9.37 1.81 -15.36
N SER A 242 9.38 2.98 -14.72
CA SER A 242 9.90 4.22 -15.29
C SER A 242 11.37 4.09 -15.70
N LEU A 243 12.15 3.22 -15.04
CA LEU A 243 13.51 2.87 -15.47
C LEU A 243 13.56 2.38 -16.92
N SER A 244 12.51 1.71 -17.40
CA SER A 244 12.41 1.29 -18.80
C SER A 244 12.12 2.44 -19.77
N LEU A 245 11.61 3.59 -19.30
CA LEU A 245 11.62 4.82 -20.11
C LEU A 245 13.04 5.34 -20.31
N PHE A 246 13.95 5.08 -19.36
CA PHE A 246 15.34 5.54 -19.36
C PHE A 246 16.33 4.48 -19.86
N GLY A 247 15.88 3.56 -20.71
CA GLY A 247 16.78 2.62 -21.39
C GLY A 247 17.15 1.37 -20.59
N VAL A 248 16.56 1.14 -19.41
CA VAL A 248 16.74 -0.12 -18.64
C VAL A 248 15.79 -1.21 -19.15
N ARG A 249 16.32 -2.36 -19.55
CA ARG A 249 15.51 -3.45 -20.10
C ARG A 249 14.53 -4.02 -19.07
N PRO A 250 13.29 -4.38 -19.45
CA PRO A 250 12.28 -4.91 -18.52
C PRO A 250 12.74 -6.09 -17.64
N GLU A 251 13.54 -7.00 -18.19
CA GLU A 251 14.09 -8.14 -17.46
C GLU A 251 15.09 -7.73 -16.37
N MET A 252 15.81 -6.62 -16.56
CA MET A 252 16.75 -6.08 -15.57
C MET A 252 16.00 -5.39 -14.44
N VAL A 253 14.90 -4.69 -14.75
CA VAL A 253 13.98 -4.14 -13.73
C VAL A 253 13.40 -5.26 -12.87
N ALA A 254 12.89 -6.32 -13.49
CA ALA A 254 12.35 -7.48 -12.77
C ALA A 254 13.41 -8.19 -11.92
N THR A 255 14.64 -8.31 -12.42
CA THR A 255 15.74 -8.92 -11.65
C THR A 255 16.18 -8.04 -10.48
N SER A 256 16.28 -6.72 -10.68
CA SER A 256 16.64 -5.75 -9.64
C SER A 256 15.61 -5.75 -8.51
N ARG A 257 14.32 -5.88 -8.85
CA ARG A 257 13.25 -6.15 -7.87
C ARG A 257 13.55 -7.35 -7.00
N SER A 258 13.84 -8.51 -7.62
CA SER A 258 14.10 -9.74 -6.87
C SER A 258 15.31 -9.60 -5.95
N LEU A 259 16.39 -8.99 -6.41
CA LEU A 259 17.58 -8.75 -5.60
C LEU A 259 17.30 -7.82 -4.42
N ASN A 260 16.58 -6.73 -4.64
CA ASN A 260 16.20 -5.79 -3.59
C ASN A 260 15.25 -6.44 -2.56
N LEU A 261 14.29 -7.27 -2.97
CA LEU A 261 13.43 -8.02 -2.03
C LEU A 261 14.23 -9.03 -1.19
N ILE A 262 15.18 -9.74 -1.80
CA ILE A 262 16.07 -10.67 -1.07
C ILE A 262 16.94 -9.90 -0.07
N TYR A 263 17.45 -8.73 -0.46
CA TYR A 263 18.23 -7.88 0.44
C TYR A 263 17.38 -7.38 1.61
N GLN A 264 16.17 -6.90 1.35
CA GLN A 264 15.29 -6.40 2.41
C GLN A 264 14.85 -7.49 3.38
N TYR A 265 14.80 -8.75 2.96
CA TYR A 265 14.42 -9.84 3.85
C TYR A 265 15.35 -9.95 5.08
N TRP A 266 16.67 -10.02 4.86
CA TRP A 266 17.61 -10.37 5.94
C TRP A 266 17.84 -9.24 6.95
N ILE A 267 17.52 -7.99 6.60
CA ILE A 267 17.65 -6.85 7.50
C ILE A 267 16.52 -6.77 8.56
N HIS A 268 15.50 -7.63 8.47
CA HIS A 268 14.45 -7.73 9.50
C HIS A 268 14.88 -8.69 10.61
N THR A 269 15.85 -8.30 11.43
CA THR A 269 16.31 -9.11 12.55
C THR A 269 16.83 -8.24 13.69
N ASP A 270 16.60 -8.64 14.93
CA ASP A 270 17.25 -8.08 16.12
C ASP A 270 18.48 -8.89 16.57
N ALA A 271 18.81 -9.99 15.87
CA ALA A 271 19.95 -10.86 16.19
C ALA A 271 21.30 -10.23 15.80
N ILE A 272 21.29 -9.32 14.82
CA ILE A 272 22.49 -8.61 14.36
C ILE A 272 22.41 -7.18 14.90
N ASP A 273 23.31 -6.84 15.82
CA ASP A 273 23.38 -5.51 16.42
C ASP A 273 23.82 -4.45 15.37
N ARG A 274 25.12 -4.31 15.12
CA ARG A 274 25.68 -3.35 14.14
C ARG A 274 26.68 -4.00 13.18
N LEU A 275 26.82 -3.41 11.99
CA LEU A 275 27.75 -3.88 10.93
C LEU A 275 28.91 -2.91 10.65
N GLY A 276 29.10 -1.91 11.51
CA GLY A 276 30.26 -1.01 11.49
C GLY A 276 30.37 -0.23 10.18
N ARG A 277 31.49 -0.35 9.46
CA ARG A 277 31.74 0.50 8.27
C ARG A 277 30.72 0.30 7.14
N PHE A 278 30.09 -0.87 7.06
CA PHE A 278 29.08 -1.16 6.04
C PHE A 278 27.84 -0.25 6.17
N GLU A 279 27.52 0.19 7.39
CA GLU A 279 26.39 1.09 7.71
C GLU A 279 26.52 2.50 7.11
N ARG A 280 27.68 2.82 6.53
CA ARG A 280 27.84 4.08 5.79
C ARG A 280 27.16 4.03 4.44
N VAL A 281 26.99 2.84 3.85
CA VAL A 281 26.53 2.65 2.46
C VAL A 281 25.31 1.74 2.38
N GLY A 282 25.33 0.58 3.05
CA GLY A 282 24.24 -0.38 3.02
C GLY A 282 23.18 -0.09 4.09
N ASN A 283 21.92 -0.41 3.78
CA ASN A 283 20.88 -0.57 4.78
C ASN A 283 21.18 -1.84 5.60
N THR A 284 21.03 -1.78 6.92
CA THR A 284 21.45 -2.85 7.84
C THR A 284 20.32 -3.17 8.82
N PRO A 285 20.42 -4.28 9.58
CA PRO A 285 19.44 -4.59 10.61
C PRO A 285 19.23 -3.46 11.61
N SER A 286 20.29 -2.75 12.00
CA SER A 286 20.22 -1.57 12.89
C SER A 286 19.40 -0.43 12.29
N HIS A 287 19.71 -0.02 11.06
CA HIS A 287 18.96 1.03 10.38
C HIS A 287 17.49 0.66 10.18
N HIS A 288 17.22 -0.61 9.87
CA HIS A 288 15.87 -1.09 9.61
C HIS A 288 15.06 -1.29 10.89
N ARG A 289 15.71 -1.57 12.03
CA ARG A 289 15.07 -1.49 13.36
C ARG A 289 14.60 -0.07 13.63
N VAL A 290 15.48 0.92 13.47
CA VAL A 290 15.11 2.35 13.59
C VAL A 290 13.90 2.66 12.71
N HIS A 291 13.91 2.22 11.46
CA HIS A 291 12.80 2.41 10.55
C HIS A 291 11.46 1.82 11.06
N HIS A 292 11.50 0.67 11.73
CA HIS A 292 10.33 0.04 12.34
C HIS A 292 9.97 0.58 13.71
N GLY A 293 10.83 1.41 14.31
CA GLY A 293 10.67 1.93 15.65
C GLY A 293 9.52 2.92 15.78
N VAL A 294 8.86 2.89 16.94
CA VAL A 294 7.80 3.86 17.29
C VAL A 294 8.31 4.97 18.20
N ASN A 295 9.60 5.00 18.53
CA ASN A 295 10.23 6.09 19.27
C ASN A 295 10.02 7.41 18.51
N PRO A 296 9.70 8.54 19.18
CA PRO A 296 9.47 9.82 18.51
C PRO A 296 10.60 10.28 17.57
N GLN A 297 11.85 9.96 17.89
CA GLN A 297 13.02 10.29 17.05
C GLN A 297 13.14 9.44 15.77
N TYR A 298 12.55 8.25 15.77
CA TYR A 298 12.67 7.26 14.70
C TYR A 298 11.51 7.28 13.70
N ILE A 299 10.47 8.07 13.98
CA ILE A 299 9.33 8.26 13.07
C ILE A 299 9.79 8.87 11.75
N ASP A 300 9.35 8.26 10.64
CA ASP A 300 9.65 8.67 9.27
C ASP A 300 11.17 8.74 8.98
N ARG A 301 11.94 7.76 9.47
CA ARG A 301 13.39 7.61 9.26
C ARG A 301 13.76 6.35 8.48
N ASN A 302 14.93 6.39 7.84
CA ASN A 302 15.61 5.23 7.24
C ASN A 302 14.78 4.43 6.20
N HIS A 303 14.36 5.07 5.11
CA HIS A 303 13.51 4.48 4.07
C HIS A 303 14.28 3.67 2.99
N GLY A 304 15.61 3.60 3.06
CA GLY A 304 16.45 2.93 2.07
C GLY A 304 16.13 1.44 1.92
N GLY A 305 16.25 0.90 0.69
CA GLY A 305 16.06 -0.53 0.44
C GLY A 305 17.35 -1.31 0.68
N ILE A 306 18.26 -1.24 -0.29
CA ILE A 306 19.62 -1.78 -0.23
C ILE A 306 20.58 -0.72 0.30
N LEU A 307 20.47 0.52 -0.18
CA LEU A 307 21.41 1.59 0.15
C LEU A 307 20.79 2.55 1.16
N ILE A 308 21.51 2.82 2.25
CA ILE A 308 21.15 3.88 3.22
C ILE A 308 21.59 5.28 2.72
N VAL A 309 22.34 5.32 1.62
CA VAL A 309 22.87 6.56 1.03
C VAL A 309 21.76 7.55 0.70
N TRP A 310 20.59 7.07 0.27
CA TRP A 310 19.45 7.94 -0.05
C TRP A 310 18.96 8.69 1.18
N ASP A 311 18.83 8.02 2.32
CA ASP A 311 18.45 8.67 3.58
C ASP A 311 19.45 9.74 4.00
N ARG A 312 20.74 9.47 3.81
CA ARG A 312 21.79 10.46 4.11
C ARG A 312 21.73 11.66 3.16
N LEU A 313 21.49 11.41 1.87
CA LEU A 313 21.42 12.45 0.85
C LEU A 313 20.20 13.36 1.03
N PHE A 314 19.06 12.79 1.42
CA PHE A 314 17.78 13.48 1.52
C PHE A 314 17.36 13.83 2.96
N GLY A 315 18.27 13.63 3.93
CA GLY A 315 18.09 14.08 5.32
C GLY A 315 17.08 13.26 6.15
N THR A 316 16.86 11.99 5.80
CA THR A 316 15.97 11.07 6.53
C THR A 316 16.72 9.98 7.31
N PHE A 317 18.06 10.06 7.36
CA PHE A 317 18.89 9.12 8.10
C PHE A 317 18.85 9.38 9.61
N GLU A 318 18.70 8.33 10.40
CA GLU A 318 18.82 8.33 11.85
C GLU A 318 19.58 7.08 12.33
N PRO A 319 20.65 7.19 13.12
CA PRO A 319 21.31 6.04 13.74
C PRO A 319 20.47 5.42 14.86
N GLU A 320 20.74 4.16 15.20
CA GLU A 320 20.10 3.48 16.33
C GLU A 320 20.81 3.82 17.65
N ASP A 321 20.60 5.02 18.18
CA ASP A 321 21.28 5.51 19.39
C ASP A 321 20.58 5.10 20.69
N GLU A 322 19.25 5.08 20.71
CA GLU A 322 18.42 4.51 21.77
C GLU A 322 17.85 3.15 21.38
N THR A 323 17.53 2.33 22.39
CA THR A 323 16.79 1.09 22.21
C THR A 323 15.49 1.35 21.46
N VAL A 324 15.35 0.69 20.31
CA VAL A 324 14.14 0.73 19.50
C VAL A 324 13.00 0.01 20.22
N VAL A 325 11.85 0.68 20.29
CA VAL A 325 10.58 0.16 20.82
C VAL A 325 9.60 -0.01 19.68
#